data_AF-A0A2T4MUF3-F1
#
_entry.id   AF-A0A2T4MUF3-F1
#
_cell.length_a   1.000
_cell.length_b   1.000
_cell.length_c   1.000
_cell.angle_alpha   90.00
_cell.angle_beta   90.00
_cell.angle_gamma   90.00
#
_symmetry.space_group_name_H-M   'P 1'
#
loop_
_entity.id
_entity.type
_entity.pdbx_description
1 polymer ?
#
loop_
_entity_poly.entity_id
_entity_poly.type
_entity_poly.pdbx_seq_one_letter_code
_entity_poly.pdbx_strand_id
1 'polypeptide(L)'
;MQVVIMKLTRPQQKMLQPMVVYDWPIYHHSTTSKQGYWDNDSRCPVKIGPVLASLVDAGLVDRVEANSFGTVLYKLSSGVKYRFLCHICREGSLYNNEGEYTGKCHNCIDGCIQTARS
;
A
#
# COMPACT_ATOMS: atom_id res chain seq x y z
N MET A 1 25.37 -3.95 -0.87
CA MET A 1 24.07 -3.74 -1.52
C MET A 1 23.85 -2.25 -1.66
N GLN A 2 23.78 -1.72 -2.89
CA GLN A 2 23.38 -0.32 -3.09
C GLN A 2 21.90 -0.20 -2.68
N VAL A 3 21.64 0.64 -1.69
CA VAL A 3 20.27 1.04 -1.34
C VAL A 3 19.79 1.94 -2.47
N VAL A 4 19.10 1.37 -3.46
CA VAL A 4 18.41 2.17 -4.47
C VAL A 4 17.24 2.87 -3.76
N ILE A 5 17.38 4.17 -3.54
CA ILE A 5 16.33 5.01 -2.96
C ILE A 5 15.20 5.09 -3.97
N MET A 6 14.16 4.27 -3.77
CA MET A 6 12.98 4.24 -4.63
C MET A 6 12.02 5.37 -4.23
N LYS A 7 11.65 6.22 -5.19
CA LYS A 7 10.65 7.27 -5.03
C LYS A 7 9.37 6.90 -5.79
N LEU A 8 8.25 6.86 -5.08
CA LEU A 8 6.95 6.50 -5.65
C LEU A 8 6.36 7.65 -6.47
N THR A 9 5.76 7.32 -7.61
CA THR A 9 4.86 8.24 -8.31
C THR A 9 3.57 8.44 -7.53
N ARG A 10 2.78 9.50 -7.81
CA ARG A 10 1.49 9.72 -7.13
C ARG A 10 0.52 8.53 -7.27
N PRO A 11 0.37 7.87 -8.44
CA PRO A 11 -0.49 6.69 -8.56
C PRO A 11 0.01 5.50 -7.74
N GLN A 12 1.31 5.22 -7.76
CA GLN A 12 1.93 4.17 -6.94
C GLN A 12 1.74 4.44 -5.45
N GLN A 13 1.93 5.69 -5.02
CA GLN A 13 1.69 6.13 -3.65
C GLN A 13 0.26 5.81 -3.19
N LYS A 14 -0.74 6.19 -3.99
CA LYS A 14 -2.16 5.94 -3.67
C LYS A 14 -2.49 4.46 -3.60
N MET A 15 -1.87 3.63 -4.45
CA MET A 15 -2.07 2.18 -4.44
C MET A 15 -1.37 1.52 -3.24
N LEU A 16 -0.17 1.98 -2.89
CA LEU A 16 0.64 1.37 -1.82
C LEU A 16 0.19 1.81 -0.42
N GLN A 17 -0.38 3.01 -0.27
CA GLN A 17 -0.75 3.58 1.04
C GLN A 17 -1.68 2.68 1.86
N PRO A 18 -2.78 2.10 1.32
CA PRO A 18 -3.66 1.24 2.12
C PRO A 18 -2.95 -0.03 2.62
N MET A 19 -2.08 -0.61 1.79
CA MET A 19 -1.27 -1.77 2.15
C MET A 19 -0.24 -1.44 3.24
N VAL A 20 0.36 -0.25 3.20
CA VAL A 20 1.38 0.18 4.18
C VAL A 20 0.76 0.55 5.52
N VAL A 21 -0.33 1.32 5.50
CA VAL A 21 -0.91 1.88 6.73
C VAL A 21 -1.82 0.87 7.41
N TYR A 22 -2.72 0.23 6.65
CA TYR A 22 -3.78 -0.62 7.19
C TYR A 22 -3.55 -2.12 7.00
N ASP A 23 -2.43 -2.52 6.38
CA ASP A 23 -2.16 -3.91 5.99
C ASP A 23 -3.24 -4.52 5.10
N TRP A 24 -4.00 -3.70 4.37
CA TRP A 24 -5.08 -4.16 3.50
C TRP A 24 -4.49 -4.76 2.21
N PRO A 25 -4.66 -6.07 1.98
CA PRO A 25 -4.27 -6.66 0.70
C PRO A 25 -5.37 -6.45 -0.34
N ILE A 26 -5.06 -6.72 -1.61
CA ILE A 26 -6.05 -6.77 -2.69
C ILE A 26 -6.40 -8.22 -2.98
N TYR A 27 -7.68 -8.55 -2.89
CA TYR A 27 -8.22 -9.82 -3.35
C TYR A 27 -8.75 -9.66 -4.78
N HIS A 28 -8.32 -10.53 -5.68
CA HIS A 28 -8.76 -10.54 -7.07
C HIS A 28 -9.21 -11.94 -7.48
N HIS A 29 -10.51 -12.10 -7.72
CA HIS A 29 -11.09 -13.32 -8.29
C HIS A 29 -10.95 -13.29 -9.81
N SER A 30 -9.81 -13.78 -10.32
CA SER A 30 -9.44 -13.65 -11.73
C SER A 30 -10.40 -14.33 -12.72
N THR A 31 -11.16 -15.32 -12.24
CA THR A 31 -12.13 -16.10 -13.03
C THR A 31 -13.49 -15.42 -13.17
N THR A 32 -13.86 -14.53 -12.25
CA THR A 32 -15.22 -13.95 -12.18
C THR A 32 -15.24 -12.43 -12.25
N SER A 33 -14.07 -11.78 -12.10
CA SER A 33 -13.99 -10.33 -11.99
C SER A 33 -12.75 -9.75 -12.67
N LYS A 34 -12.91 -8.58 -13.30
CA LYS A 34 -11.81 -7.76 -13.81
C LYS A 34 -11.25 -6.78 -12.77
N GLN A 35 -11.93 -6.64 -11.63
CA GLN A 35 -11.54 -5.76 -10.52
C GLN A 35 -11.13 -6.58 -9.29
N GLY A 36 -10.22 -6.03 -8.51
CA GLY A 36 -9.92 -6.51 -7.17
C GLY A 36 -10.68 -5.71 -6.12
N TYR A 37 -10.54 -6.14 -4.88
CA TYR A 37 -11.17 -5.52 -3.72
C TYR A 37 -10.17 -5.41 -2.57
N TRP A 38 -10.11 -4.25 -1.93
CA TRP A 38 -9.33 -4.09 -0.72
C TRP A 38 -9.93 -4.92 0.40
N ASP A 39 -9.09 -5.71 1.07
CA ASP A 39 -9.46 -6.58 2.20
C ASP A 39 -10.69 -7.47 1.94
N ASN A 40 -10.90 -7.83 0.67
CA ASN A 40 -12.04 -8.61 0.18
C ASN A 40 -13.42 -7.94 0.37
N ASP A 41 -13.48 -6.61 0.55
CA ASP A 41 -14.72 -5.85 0.66
C ASP A 41 -15.17 -5.34 -0.73
N SER A 42 -16.33 -5.83 -1.20
CA SER A 42 -16.90 -5.45 -2.49
C SER A 42 -17.24 -3.96 -2.62
N ARG A 43 -17.35 -3.23 -1.51
CA ARG A 43 -17.57 -1.77 -1.46
C ARG A 43 -16.28 -0.98 -1.70
N CYS A 44 -15.12 -1.64 -1.66
CA CYS A 44 -13.81 -1.04 -1.86
C CYS A 44 -13.12 -1.60 -3.12
N PRO A 45 -13.70 -1.38 -4.32
CA PRO A 45 -13.12 -1.88 -5.55
C PRO A 45 -11.79 -1.19 -5.87
N VAL A 46 -10.87 -1.95 -6.45
CA VAL A 46 -9.58 -1.46 -6.93
C VAL A 46 -9.26 -2.04 -8.30
N LYS A 47 -8.75 -1.18 -9.18
CA LYS A 47 -8.38 -1.58 -10.53
C LYS A 47 -7.07 -2.36 -10.51
N ILE A 48 -7.11 -3.59 -11.00
CA ILE A 48 -5.91 -4.38 -11.31
C ILE A 48 -5.36 -3.87 -12.65
N GLY A 49 -4.09 -3.48 -12.68
CA GLY A 49 -3.51 -2.86 -13.88
C GLY A 49 -2.05 -2.44 -13.72
N PRO A 50 -1.55 -1.56 -14.61
CA PRO A 50 -0.14 -1.25 -14.72
C PRO A 50 0.51 -0.69 -13.45
N VAL A 51 -0.24 0.09 -12.65
CA VAL A 51 0.26 0.64 -11.39
C VAL A 51 0.58 -0.48 -10.40
N LEU A 52 -0.35 -1.42 -10.20
CA LEU A 52 -0.14 -2.57 -9.32
C LEU A 52 0.97 -3.48 -9.86
N ALA A 53 0.98 -3.73 -11.18
CA ALA A 53 2.06 -4.50 -11.82
C ALA A 53 3.44 -3.87 -11.55
N SER A 54 3.58 -2.55 -11.70
CA SER A 54 4.85 -1.86 -11.43
C SER A 54 5.31 -1.95 -9.97
N LEU A 55 4.38 -2.09 -9.01
CA LEU A 55 4.72 -2.29 -7.60
C LEU A 55 5.17 -3.73 -7.33
N VAL A 56 4.57 -4.70 -8.03
CA VAL A 56 5.01 -6.10 -8.00
C VAL A 56 6.39 -6.26 -8.63
N ASP A 57 6.61 -5.68 -9.81
CA ASP A 57 7.90 -5.71 -10.51
C ASP A 57 9.03 -5.06 -9.69
N ALA A 58 8.69 -4.03 -8.90
CA ALA A 58 9.63 -3.38 -7.98
C ALA A 58 9.86 -4.14 -6.67
N GLY A 59 9.23 -5.30 -6.46
CA GLY A 59 9.34 -6.10 -5.24
C GLY A 59 8.73 -5.42 -4.01
N LEU A 60 7.77 -4.50 -4.20
CA LEU A 60 7.06 -3.85 -3.10
C LEU A 60 5.77 -4.58 -2.71
N VAL A 61 5.20 -5.35 -3.64
CA VAL A 61 3.96 -6.09 -3.48
C VAL A 61 4.17 -7.51 -3.98
N ASP A 62 3.81 -8.49 -3.16
CA ASP A 62 3.81 -9.91 -3.52
C ASP A 62 2.48 -10.26 -4.21
N ARG A 63 2.56 -11.00 -5.32
CA ARG A 63 1.42 -11.68 -5.94
C ARG A 63 1.41 -13.13 -5.46
N VAL A 64 0.37 -13.54 -4.74
CA VAL A 64 0.20 -14.89 -4.20
C VAL A 64 -1.07 -15.50 -4.75
N GLU A 65 -0.99 -16.75 -5.22
CA GLU A 65 -2.18 -17.52 -5.58
C GLU A 65 -2.78 -18.11 -4.31
N ALA A 66 -3.95 -17.59 -3.90
CA ALA A 66 -4.54 -17.89 -2.61
C ALA A 66 -5.28 -19.23 -2.60
N ASN A 67 -5.79 -19.67 -3.75
CA ASN A 67 -6.45 -20.96 -3.91
C ASN A 67 -6.46 -21.42 -5.37
N SER A 68 -6.79 -22.70 -5.57
CA SER A 68 -6.92 -23.32 -6.90
C SER A 68 -8.12 -22.81 -7.72
N PHE A 69 -8.99 -21.97 -7.14
CA PHE A 69 -10.17 -21.42 -7.82
C PHE A 69 -9.88 -20.07 -8.51
N GLY A 70 -8.60 -19.70 -8.63
CA GLY A 70 -8.16 -18.50 -9.34
C GLY A 70 -8.25 -17.21 -8.52
N THR A 71 -8.29 -17.31 -7.18
CA THR A 71 -8.16 -16.12 -6.33
C THR A 71 -6.70 -15.74 -6.20
N VAL A 72 -6.38 -14.51 -6.58
CA VAL A 72 -5.05 -13.91 -6.45
C VAL A 72 -5.09 -12.88 -5.32
N LEU A 73 -4.12 -12.97 -4.43
CA LEU A 73 -3.89 -12.01 -3.35
C LEU A 73 -2.68 -11.16 -3.68
N TYR A 74 -2.83 -9.84 -3.67
CA TYR A 74 -1.71 -8.91 -3.73
C TYR A 74 -1.52 -8.29 -2.36
N LYS A 75 -0.37 -8.56 -1.73
CA LYS A 75 -0.08 -8.09 -0.37
C LYS A 75 1.28 -7.40 -0.33
N LEU A 76 1.47 -6.53 0.65
CA LEU A 76 2.76 -5.85 0.82
C LEU A 76 3.89 -6.87 1.05
N SER A 77 5.01 -6.70 0.34
CA SER A 77 6.17 -7.57 0.54
C SER A 77 6.80 -7.35 1.92
N SER A 78 7.46 -8.38 2.44
CA SER A 78 8.10 -8.32 3.76
C SER A 78 9.11 -7.16 3.86
N GLY A 79 9.09 -6.43 4.97
CA GLY A 79 10.00 -5.31 5.23
C GLY A 79 9.61 -3.98 4.56
N VAL A 80 8.75 -3.99 3.55
CA VAL A 80 8.35 -2.77 2.82
C VAL A 80 7.61 -1.78 3.73
N LYS A 81 6.78 -2.27 4.67
CA LYS A 81 6.06 -1.41 5.63
C LYS A 81 7.00 -0.46 6.37
N TYR A 82 8.10 -0.98 6.91
CA TYR A 82 9.08 -0.18 7.65
C TYR A 82 9.79 0.87 6.80
N ARG A 83 9.85 0.67 5.47
CA ARG A 83 10.49 1.59 4.55
C ARG A 83 9.59 2.74 4.14
N PHE A 84 8.26 2.55 4.19
CA PHE A 84 7.27 3.50 3.67
C PHE A 84 6.28 4.02 4.72
N LEU A 85 6.18 3.44 5.92
CA LEU A 85 5.31 3.94 6.97
C LEU A 85 5.87 5.26 7.55
N CYS A 86 5.01 6.26 7.72
CA CYS A 86 5.40 7.50 8.38
C CYS A 86 5.49 7.27 9.89
N HIS A 87 6.70 7.31 10.43
CA HIS A 87 6.92 7.12 11.87
C HIS A 87 6.51 8.32 12.74
N ILE A 88 6.12 9.45 12.13
CA ILE A 88 5.70 10.65 12.85
C ILE A 88 4.20 10.62 13.15
N CYS A 89 3.37 10.31 12.14
CA CYS A 89 1.90 10.34 12.27
C CYS A 89 1.23 8.97 12.15
N ARG A 90 1.89 7.98 11.52
CA ARG A 90 1.39 6.66 11.10
C ARG A 90 0.18 6.66 10.15
N GLU A 91 -0.75 7.58 10.30
CA GLU A 91 -2.04 7.63 9.57
C GLU A 91 -2.25 8.95 8.81
N GLY A 92 -1.29 9.87 8.84
CA GLY A 92 -1.34 11.13 8.09
C GLY A 92 -1.76 12.35 8.89
N SER A 93 -2.23 12.17 10.12
CA SER A 93 -2.68 13.23 11.02
C SER A 93 -1.74 13.39 12.21
N LEU A 94 -1.51 14.63 12.64
CA LEU A 94 -0.71 14.96 13.81
C LEU A 94 -1.62 15.33 14.98
N TYR A 95 -1.23 14.92 16.17
CA TYR A 95 -1.94 15.19 17.42
C TYR A 95 -0.96 15.74 18.46
N ASN A 96 -1.41 16.63 19.33
CA ASN A 96 -0.62 17.10 20.46
C ASN A 96 -0.59 16.02 21.58
N ASN A 97 0.10 16.31 22.69
CA ASN A 97 0.20 15.39 23.83
C ASN A 97 -1.14 15.16 24.55
N GLU A 98 -2.14 16.00 24.29
CA GLU A 98 -3.50 15.89 24.83
C GLU A 98 -4.43 15.11 23.88
N GLY A 99 -3.91 14.65 22.73
CA GLY A 99 -4.66 13.92 21.72
C GLY A 99 -5.49 14.80 20.79
N GLU A 100 -5.32 16.12 20.84
CA GLU A 100 -6.04 17.06 19.96
C GLU A 100 -5.38 17.13 18.58
N TYR A 101 -6.21 17.19 17.55
CA TYR A 101 -5.74 17.30 16.17
C TYR A 101 -5.03 18.64 15.94
N THR A 102 -3.78 18.58 15.46
CA THR A 102 -2.95 19.75 15.18
C THR A 102 -2.73 20.01 13.68
N GLY A 103 -3.12 19.07 12.82
CA GLY A 103 -2.99 19.24 11.38
C GLY A 103 -2.60 17.96 10.63
N LYS A 104 -2.41 18.10 9.32
CA LYS A 104 -1.88 17.03 8.46
C LYS A 104 -0.37 16.91 8.61
N CYS A 105 0.14 15.69 8.50
CA CYS A 105 1.58 15.44 8.50
C CYS A 105 2.21 15.88 7.17
N HIS A 106 3.12 16.86 7.22
CA HIS A 106 3.83 17.35 6.05
C HIS A 106 4.89 16.38 5.48
N ASN A 107 5.20 15.30 6.21
CA ASN A 107 6.26 14.35 5.85
C ASN A 107 5.75 13.13 5.07
N CYS A 108 4.44 13.00 4.87
CA CYS A 108 3.84 11.84 4.23
C CYS A 108 2.56 12.20 3.48
N ILE A 109 2.07 11.24 2.70
CA ILE A 109 0.72 11.27 2.14
C ILE A 109 -0.08 10.22 2.90
N ASP A 110 -0.96 10.69 3.78
CA ASP A 110 -1.90 9.89 4.58
C ASP A 110 -1.22 8.69 5.28
N GLY A 111 -0.10 8.93 5.96
CA GLY A 111 0.63 7.92 6.71
C GLY A 111 1.69 7.15 5.92
N CYS A 112 1.76 7.31 4.59
CA CYS A 112 2.76 6.67 3.74
C CYS A 112 3.75 7.71 3.18
N ILE A 113 5.06 7.53 3.37
CA ILE A 113 6.08 8.42 2.81
C ILE A 113 6.34 8.10 1.35
N GLN A 114 6.76 9.09 0.56
CA GLN A 114 6.91 8.91 -0.90
C GLN A 114 8.24 8.27 -1.30
N THR A 115 9.26 8.39 -0.47
CA THR A 115 10.61 7.92 -0.75
C THR A 115 11.02 6.92 0.30
N ALA A 116 11.43 5.72 -0.12
CA ALA A 116 11.82 4.65 0.79
C ALA A 116 12.96 5.09 1.70
N ARG A 117 12.86 4.74 2.99
CA ARG A 117 14.00 4.83 3.91
C ARG A 117 15.04 3.75 3.59
N SER A 118 16.30 4.10 3.89
CA SER A 118 17.46 3.23 3.80
C SER A 118 17.38 2.05 4.77
#